data_AF-A0A1Q5H309-F1
#
_entry.id   AF-A0A1Q5H309-F1
#
_cell.length_a   1.000
_cell.length_b   1.000
_cell.length_c   1.000
_cell.angle_alpha   90.00
_cell.angle_beta   90.00
_cell.angle_gamma   90.00
#
_symmetry.space_group_name_H-M   'P 1'
#
loop_
_entity.id
_entity.type
_entity.pdbx_description
1 polymer ?
#
loop_
_entity_poly.entity_id
_entity_poly.type
_entity_poly.pdbx_seq_one_letter_code
_entity_poly.pdbx_strand_id
1 'polypeptide(L)'
;MATGKFIANPGRVREGGERMEELPLMAEKIADNFISDMQNYRGWAGYTDEFAQTVRPKYDANNQACLDLIRAVSGAFWGLRQAVLANGRHIEGVSNYARDEIGRQMSSLDGPGDSSEGGRH
;
A
#
# COMPACT_ATOMS: atom_id res chain seq x y z
N MET A 1 13.59 -8.64 -30.37
CA MET A 1 13.27 -7.78 -29.22
C MET A 1 12.03 -8.34 -28.56
N ALA A 2 12.16 -8.90 -27.35
CA ALA A 2 11.00 -9.40 -26.62
C ALA A 2 10.18 -8.19 -26.15
N THR A 3 9.04 -7.94 -26.78
CA THR A 3 7.99 -7.06 -26.24
C THR A 3 7.58 -7.64 -24.90
N GLY A 4 8.09 -7.04 -23.82
CA GLY A 4 7.90 -7.49 -22.45
C GLY A 4 6.43 -7.48 -22.07
N LYS A 5 5.74 -8.60 -22.32
CA LYS A 5 4.42 -8.86 -21.75
C LYS A 5 4.62 -8.97 -20.24
N PHE A 6 4.38 -7.87 -19.53
CA PHE A 6 4.24 -7.91 -18.08
C PHE A 6 2.99 -8.72 -17.76
N ILE A 7 3.17 -10.03 -17.54
CA ILE A 7 2.14 -10.85 -16.95
C ILE A 7 2.10 -10.46 -15.49
N ALA A 8 1.12 -9.62 -15.13
CA ALA A 8 0.88 -9.25 -13.75
C ALA A 8 0.67 -10.54 -12.94
N ASN A 9 1.48 -10.75 -11.90
CA ASN A 9 1.35 -11.86 -10.96
C ASN A 9 0.71 -11.33 -9.68
N PRO A 10 -0.60 -11.55 -9.48
CA PRO A 10 -1.30 -11.02 -8.31
C PRO A 10 -0.73 -11.51 -6.98
N GLY A 11 -0.23 -12.76 -6.93
CA GLY A 11 0.39 -13.32 -5.74
C GLY A 11 1.60 -12.51 -5.29
N ARG A 12 2.47 -12.09 -6.23
CA ARG A 12 3.63 -11.25 -5.92
C ARG A 12 3.26 -9.81 -5.53
N VAL A 13 2.17 -9.27 -6.09
CA VAL A 13 1.65 -7.95 -5.72
C VAL A 13 1.09 -7.98 -4.30
N ARG A 14 0.34 -9.03 -3.94
CA ARG A 14 -0.19 -9.24 -2.60
C ARG A 14 0.93 -9.43 -1.57
N GLU A 15 1.91 -10.28 -1.88
CA GLU A 15 3.10 -10.47 -1.03
C GLU A 15 3.85 -9.13 -0.81
N GLY A 16 3.96 -8.31 -1.86
CA GLY A 16 4.52 -6.95 -1.73
C GLY A 16 3.71 -6.07 -0.77
N GLY A 17 2.38 -6.08 -0.87
CA GLY A 17 1.49 -5.34 0.05
C GLY A 17 1.51 -5.85 1.49
N GLU A 18 1.68 -7.16 1.70
CA GLU A 18 1.86 -7.78 3.01
C GLU A 18 3.20 -7.35 3.63
N ARG A 19 4.31 -7.37 2.87
CA ARG A 19 5.62 -6.87 3.35
C ARG A 19 5.61 -5.39 3.71
N MET A 20 4.67 -4.60 3.17
CA MET A 20 4.51 -3.18 3.50
C MET A 20 3.67 -2.93 4.76
N GLU A 21 3.12 -3.97 5.39
CA GLU A 21 2.28 -3.83 6.59
C GLU A 21 3.02 -3.26 7.79
N GLU A 22 4.31 -3.57 7.94
CA GLU A 22 5.09 -3.13 9.09
C GLU A 22 5.55 -1.67 8.98
N LEU A 23 5.62 -1.11 7.78
CA LEU A 23 6.21 0.23 7.55
C LEU A 23 5.44 1.37 8.23
N PRO A 24 4.08 1.43 8.15
CA PRO A 24 3.32 2.42 8.92
C PRO A 24 3.50 2.26 10.43
N LEU A 25 3.52 1.02 10.93
CA LEU A 25 3.68 0.72 12.36
C LEU A 25 5.06 1.16 12.88
N MET A 26 6.10 0.95 12.08
CA MET A 26 7.45 1.43 12.39
C MET A 26 7.50 2.95 12.43
N ALA A 27 6.84 3.64 11.49
CA ALA A 27 6.78 5.10 11.46
C ALA A 27 6.02 5.67 12.67
N GLU A 28 4.89 5.07 13.06
CA GLU A 28 4.16 5.43 14.28
C GLU A 28 5.02 5.26 15.53
N LYS A 29 5.72 4.13 15.64
CA LYS A 29 6.64 3.87 16.75
C LYS A 29 7.77 4.91 16.86
N ILE A 30 8.25 5.44 15.73
CA ILE A 30 9.26 6.52 15.73
C ILE A 30 8.66 7.80 16.31
N ALA A 31 7.41 8.13 15.99
CA ALA A 31 6.73 9.29 16.58
C ALA A 31 6.54 9.13 18.09
N ASP A 32 6.13 7.94 18.55
CA ASP A 32 5.95 7.64 19.97
C ASP A 32 7.26 7.72 20.75
N ASN A 33 8.33 7.15 20.21
CA ASN A 33 9.67 7.25 20.78
C ASN A 33 10.14 8.70 20.86
N PHE A 34 9.92 9.49 19.79
CA PHE A 34 10.27 10.90 19.78
C PHE A 34 9.53 11.70 20.87
N ILE A 35 8.23 11.44 21.05
CA ILE A 35 7.44 12.05 22.14
C ILE A 35 7.99 11.64 23.51
N SER A 36 8.29 10.34 23.70
CA SER A 36 8.84 9.82 24.95
C SER A 36 10.19 10.47 25.29
N ASP A 37 11.09 10.54 24.32
CA ASP A 37 12.41 11.16 24.48
C ASP A 37 12.29 12.65 24.83
N MET A 38 11.40 13.39 24.16
CA MET A 38 11.14 14.79 24.51
C MET A 38 10.65 14.99 25.95
N GLN A 39 9.82 14.07 26.47
CA GLN A 39 9.32 14.16 27.84
C GLN A 39 10.44 13.97 28.86
N ASN A 40 11.45 13.15 28.55
CA ASN A 40 12.61 12.91 29.45
C ASN A 40 13.44 14.17 29.71
N TYR A 41 13.40 15.16 28.80
CA TYR A 41 14.10 16.43 28.97
C TYR A 41 13.27 17.49 29.71
N ARG A 42 11.98 17.24 29.98
CA ARG A 42 11.16 18.14 30.79
C ARG A 42 11.56 18.01 32.26
N GLY A 43 12.19 19.05 32.80
CA GLY A 43 12.64 19.10 34.19
C GLY A 43 14.16 19.09 34.41
N TRP A 44 14.95 19.08 33.33
CA TRP A 44 16.39 19.33 33.42
C TRP A 44 16.68 20.79 33.84
N ALA A 45 17.82 20.99 34.51
CA ALA A 45 18.27 22.32 34.91
C ALA A 45 18.38 23.23 33.67
N GLY A 46 17.82 24.43 33.76
CA GLY A 46 17.72 25.36 32.63
C GLY A 46 16.51 25.15 31.73
N TYR A 47 15.49 24.37 32.13
CA TYR A 47 14.23 24.27 31.37
C TYR A 47 13.26 25.44 31.59
N THR A 48 13.42 26.16 32.71
CA THR A 48 12.52 27.25 33.15
C THR A 48 13.22 28.60 33.27
N ASP A 49 14.51 28.68 32.96
CA ASP A 49 15.25 29.94 32.99
C ASP A 49 14.82 30.88 31.85
N GLU A 50 15.27 32.13 31.90
CA GLU A 50 14.89 33.18 30.95
C GLU A 50 15.33 32.86 29.51
N PHE A 51 16.48 32.20 29.36
CA PHE A 51 16.96 31.72 28.07
C PHE A 51 16.05 30.64 27.49
N ALA A 52 15.64 29.68 28.32
CA ALA A 52 14.71 28.63 27.95
C ALA A 52 13.34 29.19 27.58
N GLN A 53 12.82 30.17 28.30
CA GLN A 53 11.56 30.82 27.93
C GLN A 53 11.63 31.47 26.55
N THR A 54 12.81 31.95 26.16
CA THR A 54 13.04 32.54 24.83
C THR A 54 13.16 31.49 23.72
N VAL A 55 13.85 30.37 23.97
CA VAL A 55 14.16 29.35 22.94
C VAL A 55 13.08 28.28 22.82
N ARG A 56 12.39 27.96 23.91
CA ARG A 56 11.43 26.86 24.01
C ARG A 56 10.28 26.94 23.01
N PRO A 57 9.69 28.12 22.70
CA PRO A 57 8.67 28.20 21.65
C PRO A 57 9.17 27.72 20.28
N LYS A 58 10.40 28.07 19.91
CA LYS A 58 11.00 27.64 18.63
C LYS A 58 11.36 26.16 18.65
N TYR A 59 11.87 25.67 19.78
CA TYR A 59 12.14 24.25 19.99
C TYR A 59 10.86 23.41 19.87
N ASP A 60 9.79 23.80 20.55
CA ASP A 60 8.49 23.11 20.51
C ASP A 60 7.89 23.14 19.09
N ALA A 61 7.98 24.27 18.38
CA ALA A 61 7.55 24.37 16.99
C ALA A 61 8.34 23.43 16.06
N ASN A 62 9.65 23.32 16.25
CA ASN A 62 10.50 22.42 15.46
C ASN A 62 10.16 20.94 15.74
N ASN A 63 9.94 20.60 17.01
CA ASN A 63 9.52 19.26 17.40
C ASN A 63 8.16 18.89 16.81
N GLN A 64 7.22 19.83 16.80
CA GLN A 64 5.92 19.62 16.16
C GLN A 64 6.07 19.39 14.66
N ALA A 65 6.92 20.17 13.97
CA ALA A 65 7.20 19.97 12.55
C ALA A 65 7.82 18.58 12.27
N CYS A 66 8.72 18.10 13.13
CA CYS A 66 9.26 16.75 13.02
C CYS A 66 8.18 15.67 13.19
N LEU A 67 7.29 15.83 14.17
CA LEU A 67 6.17 14.91 14.39
C LEU A 67 5.20 14.90 13.21
N ASP A 68 4.88 16.05 12.65
CA ASP A 68 4.00 16.18 11.49
C ASP A 68 4.61 15.48 10.27
N LEU A 69 5.93 15.59 10.07
CA LEU A 69 6.64 14.87 9.03
C LEU A 69 6.57 13.36 9.21
N ILE A 70 6.84 12.85 10.42
CA ILE A 70 6.79 11.39 10.70
C ILE A 70 5.37 10.85 10.45
N ARG A 71 4.35 11.59 10.88
CA ARG A 71 2.94 11.23 10.63
C ARG A 71 2.59 11.23 9.15
N ALA A 72 3.07 12.23 8.40
CA ALA A 72 2.87 12.28 6.95
C ALA A 72 3.53 11.09 6.25
N VAL A 73 4.73 10.67 6.68
CA VAL A 73 5.41 9.48 6.16
C VAL A 73 4.63 8.20 6.48
N SER A 74 4.14 8.04 7.71
CA SER A 74 3.28 6.89 8.08
C SER A 74 2.04 6.82 7.19
N GLY A 75 1.36 7.96 6.99
CA GLY A 75 0.19 8.06 6.12
C GLY A 75 0.50 7.71 4.66
N ALA A 76 1.67 8.13 4.16
CA ALA A 76 2.12 7.79 2.80
C ALA A 76 2.35 6.27 2.65
N PHE A 77 2.98 5.61 3.64
CA PHE A 77 3.13 4.15 3.63
C PHE A 77 1.79 3.43 3.67
N TRP A 78 0.85 3.90 4.47
CA TRP A 78 -0.49 3.33 4.52
C TRP A 78 -1.20 3.46 3.16
N GLY A 79 -1.15 4.65 2.54
CA GLY A 79 -1.71 4.90 1.22
C GLY A 79 -1.09 4.02 0.13
N LEU A 80 0.24 3.87 0.12
CA LEU A 80 0.94 2.99 -0.81
C LEU A 80 0.51 1.53 -0.66
N ARG A 81 0.42 1.03 0.58
CA ARG A 81 -0.06 -0.33 0.84
C ARG A 81 -1.46 -0.54 0.31
N GLN A 82 -2.38 0.39 0.58
CA GLN A 82 -3.76 0.30 0.08
C GLN A 82 -3.81 0.29 -1.45
N ALA A 83 -3.01 1.13 -2.11
CA ALA A 83 -2.93 1.17 -3.56
C ALA A 83 -2.40 -0.15 -4.15
N VAL A 84 -1.37 -0.74 -3.54
CA VAL A 84 -0.81 -2.04 -3.96
C VAL A 84 -1.85 -3.15 -3.82
N LEU A 85 -2.55 -3.23 -2.67
CA LEU A 85 -3.59 -4.23 -2.44
C LEU A 85 -4.80 -4.04 -3.37
N ALA A 86 -5.21 -2.80 -3.63
CA ALA A 86 -6.28 -2.48 -4.56
C ALA A 86 -5.91 -2.89 -6.00
N ASN A 87 -4.67 -2.62 -6.43
CA ASN A 87 -4.16 -3.07 -7.72
C ASN A 87 -4.14 -4.60 -7.81
N GLY A 88 -3.71 -5.29 -6.76
CA GLY A 88 -3.75 -6.76 -6.68
C GLY A 88 -5.16 -7.30 -6.93
N ARG A 89 -6.16 -6.81 -6.17
CA ARG A 89 -7.57 -7.20 -6.34
C ARG A 89 -8.11 -6.92 -7.74
N HIS A 90 -7.74 -5.78 -8.32
CA HIS A 90 -8.16 -5.42 -9.67
C HIS A 90 -7.60 -6.40 -10.72
N ILE A 91 -6.30 -6.74 -10.63
CA ILE A 91 -5.67 -7.70 -11.54
C ILE A 91 -6.30 -9.09 -11.42
N GLU A 92 -6.62 -9.54 -10.19
CA GLU A 92 -7.33 -10.80 -9.96
C GLU A 92 -8.72 -10.79 -10.59
N GLY A 93 -9.48 -9.71 -10.40
CA GLY A 93 -10.81 -9.55 -10.98
C GLY A 93 -10.80 -9.63 -12.51
N VAL A 94 -9.89 -8.90 -13.16
CA VAL A 94 -9.73 -8.94 -14.63
C VAL A 94 -9.31 -10.34 -15.11
N SER A 95 -8.39 -10.99 -14.39
CA SER A 95 -7.92 -12.33 -14.75
C SER A 95 -9.03 -13.39 -14.63
N ASN A 96 -9.87 -13.30 -13.60
CA ASN A 96 -10.98 -14.22 -13.40
C ASN A 96 -12.07 -14.00 -14.45
N TYR A 97 -12.44 -12.74 -14.72
CA TYR A 97 -13.39 -12.40 -15.78
C TYR A 97 -12.94 -12.94 -17.15
N ALA A 98 -11.66 -12.76 -17.49
CA ALA A 98 -11.12 -13.29 -18.75
C ALA A 98 -11.18 -14.82 -18.82
N ARG A 99 -10.89 -15.53 -17.71
CA ARG A 99 -11.01 -17.00 -17.65
C ARG A 99 -12.45 -17.47 -17.80
N ASP A 100 -13.39 -16.79 -17.15
CA ASP A 100 -14.82 -17.13 -17.22
C ASP A 100 -15.35 -16.95 -18.64
N GLU A 101 -14.96 -15.87 -19.32
CA GLU A 101 -15.36 -15.60 -20.70
C GLU A 101 -14.77 -16.64 -21.68
N ILE A 102 -13.50 -17.02 -21.50
CA ILE A 102 -12.89 -18.12 -22.27
C ILE A 102 -13.63 -19.44 -22.02
N GLY A 103 -13.98 -19.75 -20.77
CA GLY A 103 -14.74 -20.95 -20.42
C GLY A 103 -16.13 -20.99 -21.07
N ARG A 104 -16.83 -19.85 -21.10
CA ARG A 104 -18.12 -19.70 -21.79
C ARG A 104 -17.98 -19.91 -23.31
N GLN A 105 -16.95 -19.35 -23.93
CA GLN A 105 -16.69 -19.52 -25.35
C GLN A 105 -16.36 -20.98 -25.71
N MET A 106 -15.54 -21.66 -24.90
CA MET A 106 -15.28 -23.10 -25.10
C MET A 106 -16.54 -23.95 -24.92
N SER A 107 -17.36 -23.67 -23.90
CA SER A 107 -18.63 -24.36 -23.70
C SER A 107 -19.64 -24.09 -24.83
N SER A 108 -19.56 -22.94 -25.51
CA SER A 108 -20.37 -22.63 -26.69
C SER A 108 -19.89 -23.35 -27.96
N LEU A 109 -18.60 -23.71 -28.03
CA LEU A 109 -18.02 -24.48 -29.14
C LEU A 109 -18.29 -25.99 -29.00
N ASP A 110 -18.45 -26.49 -27.77
CA ASP A 110 -18.84 -27.88 -27.46
C ASP A 110 -20.37 -28.11 -27.42
N GLY A 111 -21.19 -27.09 -27.72
CA GLY A 111 -22.61 -27.25 -27.97
C GLY A 111 -22.85 -28.10 -29.23
N PRO A 112 -23.88 -28.97 -29.26
CA PRO A 112 -23.98 -30.06 -30.22
C PRO A 112 -23.81 -29.54 -31.64
N GLY A 113 -22.70 -29.95 -32.27
CA GLY A 113 -22.45 -29.74 -33.67
C GLY A 113 -23.64 -30.27 -34.46
N ASP A 114 -24.37 -29.33 -35.05
CA ASP A 114 -25.29 -29.60 -36.13
C ASP A 114 -24.51 -30.38 -37.18
N SER A 115 -24.78 -31.69 -37.22
CA SER A 115 -24.34 -32.56 -38.29
C SER A 115 -25.16 -32.16 -39.49
N SER A 116 -24.69 -31.11 -40.17
CA SER A 116 -25.07 -30.82 -41.54
C SER A 116 -24.61 -32.02 -42.37
N GLU A 117 -25.49 -33.01 -42.49
CA GLU A 117 -25.48 -34.03 -43.53
C GLU A 117 -25.53 -33.31 -44.87
N GLY A 118 -24.35 -32.94 -45.36
CA GLY A 118 -24.12 -32.78 -46.78
C GLY A 118 -24.31 -34.14 -47.46
N GLY A 119 -25.42 -34.28 -48.18
CA GLY A 119 -25.58 -35.35 -49.16
C GLY A 119 -27.01 -35.82 -49.36
N ARG A 120 -27.67 -35.30 -50.40
CA ARG A 120 -28.63 -36.07 -51.20
C ARG A 120 -28.87 -35.38 -52.55
N HIS A 121 -28.50 -36.13 -53.59
CA HIS A 121 -28.95 -36.16 -55.00
C HIS A 121 -29.57 -34.91 -55.63
#